data_AF-A0A6L7MKI8-F1
#
_entry.id   AF-A0A6L7MKI8-F1
#
_cell.length_a   1.000
_cell.length_b   1.000
_cell.length_c   1.000
_cell.angle_alpha   90.00
_cell.angle_beta   90.00
_cell.angle_gamma   90.00
#
_symmetry.space_group_name_H-M   'P 1'
#
loop_
_entity.id
_entity.type
_entity.pdbx_description
1 polymer ?
#
loop_
_entity_poly.entity_id
_entity_poly.type
_entity_poly.pdbx_seq_one_letter_code
_entity_poly.pdbx_strand_id
1 'polypeptide(L)'
;MKVVVVDNYSTHRSRVVKDACGRLRRQGIVLYYLPPYSPELNDIEGVFGAIKHHDMPERAYGSLDELGESIGSAFGRADRRLKSRYENQLRPTA
;
A
#
# COMPACT_ATOMS: atom_id res chain seq x y z
N MET A 1 -11.05 15.51 -1.85
CA MET A 1 -11.10 14.67 -0.63
C MET A 1 -10.45 13.33 -0.95
N LYS A 2 -9.56 12.83 -0.09
CA LYS A 2 -8.82 11.57 -0.24
C LYS A 2 -9.23 10.62 0.88
N VAL A 3 -9.53 9.37 0.52
CA VAL A 3 -9.80 8.30 1.48
C VAL A 3 -8.56 7.42 1.54
N VAL A 4 -8.08 7.14 2.75
CA VAL A 4 -6.99 6.22 3.01
C VAL A 4 -7.60 4.99 3.66
N VAL A 5 -7.56 3.86 2.95
CA VAL A 5 -8.00 2.57 3.46
C VAL A 5 -6.88 2.01 4.34
N VAL A 6 -7.21 1.62 5.56
CA VAL A 6 -6.24 1.08 6.53
C VAL A 6 -6.81 -0.17 7.18
N ASP A 7 -5.91 -1.11 7.51
CA ASP A 7 -6.25 -2.31 8.25
C ASP A 7 -6.45 -2.01 9.76
N ASN A 8 -6.57 -3.07 10.56
CA ASN A 8 -6.78 -2.99 12.00
C ASN A 8 -5.48 -3.01 12.82
N TYR A 9 -4.31 -2.85 12.20
CA TYR A 9 -3.04 -2.83 12.93
C TYR A 9 -3.08 -1.82 14.09
N SER A 10 -2.60 -2.22 15.26
CA SER A 10 -2.78 -1.45 16.52
C SER A 10 -2.24 -0.02 16.42
N THR A 11 -1.15 0.18 15.65
CA THR A 11 -0.58 1.51 15.37
C THR A 11 -1.56 2.42 14.62
N HIS A 12 -2.31 1.90 13.66
CA HIS A 12 -3.36 2.65 12.94
C HIS A 12 -4.54 3.04 13.84
N ARG A 13 -4.74 2.35 14.96
CA ARG A 13 -5.80 2.65 15.96
C ARG A 13 -5.28 3.33 17.23
N SER A 14 -4.00 3.69 17.26
CA SER A 14 -3.37 4.35 18.40
C SER A 14 -4.05 5.68 18.75
N ARG A 15 -3.89 6.11 20.00
CA ARG A 15 -4.40 7.41 20.46
C ARG A 15 -3.87 8.57 19.60
N VAL A 16 -2.59 8.52 19.21
CA VAL A 16 -1.96 9.54 18.36
C VAL A 16 -2.69 9.68 17.02
N VAL A 17 -3.07 8.56 16.38
CA VAL A 17 -3.81 8.59 15.11
C VAL A 17 -5.22 9.14 15.33
N LYS A 18 -5.92 8.70 16.39
CA LYS A 18 -7.26 9.20 16.74
C LYS A 18 -7.27 10.71 16.98
N ASP A 19 -6.29 11.22 17.73
CA ASP A 19 -6.14 12.65 18.02
C ASP A 19 -5.84 13.45 16.73
N ALA A 20 -5.13 12.85 15.76
CA ALA A 20 -4.83 13.46 14.47
C ALA A 20 -6.01 13.44 13.48
N CYS A 21 -7.01 12.56 13.63
CA CYS A 21 -8.12 12.40 12.68
C CYS A 21 -8.85 13.70 12.37
N GLY A 22 -9.09 14.56 13.37
CA GLY A 22 -9.73 15.86 13.17
C GLY A 22 -8.91 16.79 12.26
N ARG A 23 -7.59 16.82 12.44
CA ARG A 23 -6.66 17.60 11.59
C ARG A 23 -6.60 17.03 10.17
N LEU A 24 -6.49 15.71 10.03
CA LEU A 24 -6.47 15.02 8.74
C LEU A 24 -7.76 15.30 7.95
N ARG A 25 -8.93 15.24 8.59
CA ARG A 25 -10.21 15.56 7.95
C ARG A 25 -10.26 16.98 7.43
N ARG A 26 -9.76 17.97 8.18
CA ARG A 26 -9.65 19.37 7.70
C ARG A 26 -8.71 19.52 6.51
N GLN A 27 -7.71 18.65 6.37
CA GLN A 27 -6.83 18.56 5.20
C GLN A 27 -7.43 17.72 4.06
N GLY A 28 -8.69 17.30 4.19
CA GLY A 28 -9.40 16.50 3.20
C GLY A 28 -8.97 15.03 3.16
N ILE A 29 -8.36 14.50 4.23
CA ILE A 29 -7.96 13.10 4.38
C ILE A 29 -8.89 12.40 5.37
N VAL A 30 -9.47 11.28 4.96
CA VAL A 30 -10.33 10.44 5.80
C VAL A 30 -9.75 9.04 5.88
N LEU A 31 -9.60 8.51 7.10
CA LEU A 31 -9.22 7.11 7.31
C LEU A 31 -10.48 6.24 7.25
N TYR A 32 -10.47 5.23 6.40
CA TYR A 32 -11.48 4.17 6.32
C TYR A 32 -10.86 2.87 6.82
N TYR A 33 -11.41 2.32 7.90
CA TYR A 33 -10.89 1.10 8.48
C TYR A 33 -11.66 -0.11 7.93
N LEU A 34 -10.92 -1.10 7.44
CA LEU A 34 -11.50 -2.36 6.97
C LEU A 34 -12.17 -3.15 8.11
N PRO A 35 -13.14 -4.03 7.81
CA PRO A 35 -13.62 -5.01 8.77
C PRO A 35 -12.46 -5.85 9.34
N PRO A 36 -12.56 -6.30 10.62
CA PRO A 36 -11.56 -7.18 11.19
C PRO A 36 -11.39 -8.46 10.37
N TYR A 37 -10.14 -8.93 10.22
CA TYR A 37 -9.78 -10.17 9.53
C TYR A 37 -10.22 -10.24 8.05
N SER A 38 -10.30 -9.10 7.36
CA SER A 38 -10.61 -9.03 5.92
C SER A 38 -9.40 -8.64 5.05
N PRO A 39 -8.34 -9.48 4.96
CA PRO A 39 -7.18 -9.19 4.11
C PRO A 39 -7.53 -9.12 2.62
N GLU A 40 -8.58 -9.81 2.18
CA GLU A 40 -9.09 -9.78 0.79
C GLU A 40 -9.58 -8.39 0.35
N LEU A 41 -9.94 -7.53 1.31
CA LEU A 41 -10.35 -6.15 1.05
C LEU A 41 -9.18 -5.16 1.10
N ASN A 42 -7.97 -5.63 1.40
CA ASN A 42 -6.77 -4.82 1.51
C ASN A 42 -5.92 -4.95 0.23
N ASP A 43 -6.10 -4.05 -0.73
CA ASP A 43 -5.42 -4.11 -2.04
C ASP A 43 -3.89 -4.23 -1.95
N ILE A 44 -3.27 -3.70 -0.88
CA ILE A 44 -1.82 -3.78 -0.69
C ILE A 44 -1.33 -5.22 -0.49
N GLU A 45 -2.17 -6.14 -0.02
CA GLU A 45 -1.82 -7.55 0.16
C GLU A 45 -1.45 -8.20 -1.18
N GLY A 46 -2.25 -7.94 -2.22
CA GLY A 46 -1.98 -8.43 -3.57
C GLY A 46 -0.70 -7.82 -4.16
N VAL A 47 -0.46 -6.53 -3.91
CA VAL A 47 0.75 -5.84 -4.37
C VAL A 47 1.99 -6.39 -3.68
N PHE A 48 1.95 -6.57 -2.36
CA PHE A 48 3.07 -7.11 -1.58
C PHE A 48 3.32 -8.58 -1.89
N GLY A 49 2.27 -9.37 -2.13
CA GLY A 49 2.39 -10.73 -2.63
C GLY A 49 3.17 -10.78 -3.95
N ALA A 50 2.78 -9.96 -4.93
CA ALA A 50 3.50 -9.88 -6.20
C ALA A 50 4.96 -9.46 -6.04
N ILE A 51 5.22 -8.45 -5.20
CA ILE A 51 6.59 -7.98 -4.93
C ILE A 51 7.43 -9.12 -4.35
N LYS A 52 6.97 -9.76 -3.28
CA LYS A 52 7.73 -10.78 -2.56
C LYS A 52 7.94 -12.05 -3.37
N HIS A 53 6.97 -12.46 -4.19
CA HIS A 53 7.01 -13.75 -4.88
C HIS A 53 7.48 -13.68 -6.33
N HIS A 54 7.37 -12.53 -6.98
CA HIS A 54 7.69 -12.40 -8.41
C HIS A 54 8.72 -11.31 -8.69
N ASP A 55 8.68 -10.18 -7.99
CA ASP A 55 9.63 -9.10 -8.25
C ASP A 55 10.92 -9.22 -7.45
N MET A 56 10.96 -10.00 -6.38
CA MET A 56 12.15 -10.28 -5.59
C MET A 56 12.45 -11.79 -5.60
N PRO A 57 12.93 -12.34 -6.74
CA PRO A 57 13.21 -13.76 -6.86
C PRO A 57 14.41 -14.19 -5.99
N GLU A 58 15.38 -13.28 -5.79
CA GLU A 58 16.47 -13.48 -4.83
C GLU A 58 15.93 -13.34 -3.40
N ARG A 59 16.24 -14.32 -2.56
CA ARG A 59 15.71 -14.48 -1.21
C ARG A 59 16.78 -14.25 -0.13
N ALA A 60 18.04 -14.17 -0.52
CA ALA A 60 19.16 -13.86 0.36
C ALA A 60 20.03 -12.77 -0.26
N TYR A 61 20.43 -11.79 0.54
CA TYR A 61 21.25 -10.66 0.12
C TYR A 61 22.50 -10.59 1.01
N GLY A 62 23.63 -10.19 0.45
CA GLY A 62 24.91 -10.11 1.16
C GLY A 62 25.01 -8.90 2.08
N SER A 63 24.17 -7.88 1.89
CA SER A 63 24.14 -6.67 2.70
C SER A 63 22.75 -6.04 2.79
N LEU A 64 22.58 -5.12 3.74
CA LEU A 64 21.36 -4.31 3.84
C LEU A 64 21.19 -3.37 2.64
N ASP A 65 22.28 -2.87 2.07
CA ASP A 65 22.24 -1.97 0.90
C ASP A 65 21.72 -2.73 -0.32
N GLU A 66 22.24 -3.92 -0.57
CA GLU A 66 21.80 -4.79 -1.67
C GLU A 66 20.31 -5.18 -1.52
N LEU A 67 19.88 -5.51 -0.30
CA LEU A 67 18.46 -5.73 -0.01
C LEU A 67 17.63 -4.46 -0.29
N GLY A 68 18.12 -3.29 0.14
CA GLY A 68 17.48 -2.00 -0.10
C GLY A 68 17.30 -1.67 -1.57
N GLU A 69 18.34 -1.89 -2.38
CA GLU A 69 18.31 -1.71 -3.84
C GLU A 69 17.31 -2.66 -4.52
N SER A 70 17.27 -3.92 -4.08
CA SER A 70 16.31 -4.90 -4.59
C SER A 70 14.87 -4.52 -4.25
N ILE A 71 14.61 -4.12 -3.00
CA ILE A 71 13.31 -3.60 -2.56
C ILE A 71 12.92 -2.38 -3.42
N GLY A 72 13.80 -1.38 -3.54
CA GLY A 72 13.53 -0.17 -4.31
C GLY A 72 13.19 -0.46 -5.76
N SER A 73 13.95 -1.36 -6.40
CA SER A 73 13.72 -1.81 -7.77
C SER A 73 12.38 -2.53 -7.93
N ALA A 74 12.02 -3.40 -6.98
CA ALA A 74 10.77 -4.14 -6.98
C ALA A 74 9.55 -3.22 -6.79
N PHE A 75 9.61 -2.29 -5.83
CA PHE A 75 8.56 -1.28 -5.64
C PHE A 75 8.45 -0.35 -6.85
N GLY A 76 9.56 0.01 -7.50
CA GLY A 76 9.53 0.78 -8.75
C GLY A 76 8.83 0.05 -9.90
N ARG A 77 8.99 -1.27 -10.00
CA ARG A 77 8.21 -2.10 -10.96
C ARG A 77 6.73 -2.13 -10.59
N ALA A 78 6.41 -2.32 -9.31
CA ALA A 78 5.03 -2.35 -8.83
C ALA A 78 4.30 -1.02 -9.08
N ASP A 79 4.94 0.13 -8.82
CA ASP A 79 4.41 1.46 -9.08
C ASP A 79 4.01 1.65 -10.55
N ARG A 80 4.89 1.26 -11.49
CA ARG A 80 4.60 1.32 -12.93
C ARG A 80 3.38 0.47 -13.31
N ARG A 81 3.29 -0.76 -12.78
CA ARG A 81 2.13 -1.64 -13.04
C ARG A 81 0.83 -1.06 -12.47
N LEU A 82 0.88 -0.52 -11.26
CA LEU A 82 -0.29 0.10 -10.62
C LEU A 82 -0.77 1.33 -11.41
N LYS A 83 0.14 2.24 -11.79
CA LYS A 83 -0.19 3.40 -12.61
C LYS A 83 -0.85 3.00 -13.93
N SER A 84 -0.28 2.03 -14.63
CA SER A 84 -0.87 1.52 -15.88
C SER A 84 -2.26 0.91 -15.65
N ARG A 85 -2.47 0.14 -14.57
CA ARG A 85 -3.78 -0.42 -14.23
C ARG A 85 -4.81 0.68 -13.95
N TYR A 86 -4.45 1.69 -13.16
CA TYR A 86 -5.35 2.82 -12.84
C TYR A 86 -5.69 3.64 -14.09
N GLU A 87 -4.70 3.94 -14.92
CA GLU A 87 -4.91 4.63 -16.20
C GLU A 87 -5.86 3.86 -17.12
N ASN A 88 -5.72 2.53 -17.19
CA ASN A 88 -6.59 1.68 -17.99
C ASN A 88 -8.01 1.56 -17.41
N GLN A 89 -8.18 1.63 -16.09
CA GLN A 89 -9.51 1.64 -15.46
C GLN A 89 -10.26 2.97 -15.64
N LEU A 90 -9.53 4.09 -15.78
CA LEU A 90 -10.10 5.43 -15.97
C LEU A 90 -10.43 5.74 -17.44
N ARG A 91 -9.90 4.97 -18.39
CA ARG A 91 -10.32 5.02 -19.80
C ARG A 91 -11.57 4.14 -19.93
N PRO A 92 -12.77 4.71 -20.19
CA PRO A 92 -13.90 3.86 -20.51
C PRO A 92 -13.55 3.07 -21.78
N THR A 93 -13.83 1.78 -21.79
CA THR A 93 -14.04 1.05 -23.05
C THR A 93 -15.07 1.86 -23.85
N ALA A 94 -14.61 2.49 -24.93
CA ALA A 94 -15.47 3.05 -25.96
C ALA A 94 -16.26 1.94 -26.65
#